data_AF-A0A1E3PAB1-F1
#
_entry.id   AF-A0A1E3PAB1-F1
#
_cell.length_a   1.000
_cell.length_b   1.000
_cell.length_c   1.000
_cell.angle_alpha   90.00
_cell.angle_beta   90.00
_cell.angle_gamma   90.00
#
_symmetry.space_group_name_H-M   'P 1'
#
loop_
_entity.id
_entity.type
_entity.pdbx_description
1 polymer ?
#
loop_
_entity_poly.entity_id
_entity_poly.type
_entity_poly.pdbx_seq_one_letter_code
_entity_poly.pdbx_strand_id
1 'polypeptide(L)'
;MSLQQRISEKRKELDSLNQIKQLSENLATQLEQLEAKLDTLSEGSESVAIVLSNWNNIIKSASLASMSLQNYTEGDYENKDDPPLPETLVRLRIDEDN
;
A
#
# COMPACT_ATOMS: atom_id res chain seq x y z
N MET A 1 63.25 -14.13 -7.07
CA MET A 1 62.06 -14.00 -7.94
C MET A 1 62.38 -13.01 -9.04
N SER A 2 62.18 -13.37 -10.31
CA SER A 2 62.39 -12.45 -11.43
C SER A 2 61.22 -11.47 -11.55
N LEU A 3 61.45 -10.29 -12.11
CA LEU A 3 60.42 -9.25 -12.30
C LEU A 3 59.19 -9.76 -13.06
N GLN A 4 59.38 -10.70 -14.00
CA GLN A 4 58.30 -11.32 -14.77
C GLN A 4 57.31 -12.08 -13.88
N GLN A 5 57.80 -12.75 -12.84
CA GLN A 5 56.96 -13.51 -11.91
C GLN A 5 56.07 -12.57 -11.09
N ARG A 6 56.62 -11.44 -10.64
CA ARG A 6 55.89 -10.39 -9.90
C ARG A 6 54.82 -9.72 -10.77
N ILE A 7 55.12 -9.50 -12.05
CA ILE A 7 54.15 -8.96 -13.03
C ILE A 7 52.99 -9.93 -13.24
N SER A 8 53.27 -11.24 -13.34
CA SER A 8 52.24 -12.26 -13.49
C SER A 8 51.32 -12.35 -12.27
N GLU A 9 51.88 -12.27 -11.06
CA GLU A 9 51.10 -12.25 -9.82
C GLU A 9 50.19 -11.03 -9.75
N LYS A 10 50.71 -9.84 -10.05
CA LYS A 10 49.93 -8.60 -10.03
C LYS A 10 48.80 -8.59 -11.06
N ARG A 11 48.99 -9.17 -12.24
CA ARG A 11 47.92 -9.33 -13.23
C ARG A 11 46.79 -10.22 -12.71
N LYS A 12 47.14 -11.35 -12.09
CA LYS A 12 46.16 -12.27 -11.50
C LYS A 12 45.36 -11.62 -10.36
N GLU A 13 46.04 -10.83 -9.53
CA GLU A 13 45.40 -10.05 -8.46
C GLU A 13 44.43 -9.00 -9.03
N LEU A 14 44.84 -8.32 -10.11
CA LEU A 14 43.98 -7.34 -10.79
C LEU A 14 42.75 -7.99 -11.40
N ASP A 15 42.88 -9.14 -12.06
CA ASP A 15 41.74 -9.89 -12.60
C ASP A 15 40.76 -10.30 -11.48
N SER A 16 41.28 -10.77 -10.34
CA SER A 16 40.45 -11.08 -9.17
C SER A 16 39.71 -9.85 -8.64
N LEU A 17 40.37 -8.69 -8.59
CA LEU A 17 39.76 -7.44 -8.13
C LEU A 17 38.68 -6.94 -9.10
N ASN A 18 38.92 -7.06 -10.42
CA ASN A 18 37.91 -6.73 -11.43
C ASN A 18 36.67 -7.61 -11.32
N GLN A 19 36.84 -8.90 -11.03
CA GLN A 19 35.71 -9.80 -10.83
C GLN A 19 34.90 -9.39 -9.60
N ILE A 20 35.56 -9.04 -8.49
CA ILE A 20 34.88 -8.54 -7.29
C ILE A 20 34.16 -7.22 -7.59
N LYS A 21 34.78 -6.31 -8.33
CA LYS A 21 34.15 -5.04 -8.76
C LYS A 21 32.86 -5.32 -9.54
N GLN A 22 32.91 -6.19 -10.54
CA GLN A 22 31.73 -6.54 -11.34
C GLN A 22 30.63 -7.18 -10.48
N LEU A 23 30.99 -8.08 -9.57
CA LEU A 23 30.02 -8.69 -8.64
C LEU A 23 29.38 -7.63 -7.72
N SER A 24 30.17 -6.66 -7.25
CA SER A 24 29.67 -5.56 -6.43
C SER A 24 28.74 -4.63 -7.21
N GLU A 25 29.04 -4.35 -8.47
CA GLU A 25 28.17 -3.54 -9.35
C GLU A 25 26.85 -4.25 -9.63
N ASN A 26 26.89 -5.56 -9.88
CA ASN A 26 25.69 -6.37 -10.05
C ASN A 26 24.85 -6.42 -8.76
N LEU A 27 25.50 -6.53 -7.59
CA LEU A 27 24.80 -6.53 -6.31
C LEU A 27 24.13 -5.18 -6.05
N ALA A 28 24.82 -4.07 -6.32
CA ALA A 28 24.24 -2.72 -6.19
C ALA A 28 22.98 -2.59 -7.06
N THR A 29 23.05 -3.03 -8.32
CA THR A 29 21.89 -3.03 -9.24
C THR A 29 20.73 -3.87 -8.69
N GLN A 30 21.01 -5.03 -8.08
CA GLN A 30 19.97 -5.86 -7.48
C GLN A 30 19.33 -5.21 -6.25
N LEU A 31 20.11 -4.45 -5.46
CA LEU A 31 19.60 -3.71 -4.30
C LEU A 31 18.67 -2.57 -4.74
N GLU A 32 19.01 -1.84 -5.80
CA GLU A 32 18.13 -0.81 -6.38
C GLU A 32 16.82 -1.41 -6.89
N GLN A 33 16.88 -2.56 -7.56
CA GLN A 33 15.67 -3.26 -7.99
C GLN A 33 14.81 -3.77 -6.82
N LEU A 34 15.45 -4.18 -5.73
CA LEU A 34 14.76 -4.63 -4.53
C LEU A 34 14.06 -3.45 -3.83
N GLU A 35 14.73 -2.29 -3.75
CA GLU A 35 14.15 -1.05 -3.24
C GLU A 35 12.87 -0.69 -4.00
N ALA A 36 12.92 -0.65 -5.33
CA ALA A 36 11.73 -0.34 -6.14
C ALA A 36 10.56 -1.30 -5.88
N LYS A 37 10.84 -2.60 -5.68
CA LYS A 37 9.81 -3.60 -5.35
C LYS A 37 9.26 -3.42 -3.94
N LEU A 38 10.09 -3.05 -2.98
CA LEU A 38 9.64 -2.75 -1.62
C LEU A 38 8.75 -1.51 -1.59
N ASP A 39 9.06 -0.50 -2.40
CA ASP A 39 8.25 0.71 -2.53
C ASP A 39 6.85 0.38 -3.11
N THR A 40 6.81 -0.41 -4.19
CA THR A 40 5.54 -0.90 -4.75
C THR A 40 4.73 -1.72 -3.74
N LEU A 41 5.40 -2.55 -2.92
CA LEU A 41 4.73 -3.32 -1.88
C LEU A 41 4.15 -2.42 -0.79
N SER A 42 4.89 -1.38 -0.40
CA SER A 42 4.43 -0.38 0.56
C SER A 42 3.18 0.35 0.06
N GLU A 43 3.21 0.86 -1.17
CA GLU A 43 2.07 1.53 -1.82
C GLU A 43 0.85 0.59 -1.94
N GLY A 44 1.08 -0.67 -2.32
CA GLY A 44 0.04 -1.69 -2.36
C GLY A 44 -0.58 -1.95 -0.98
N SER A 45 0.23 -1.96 0.08
CA SER A 45 -0.27 -2.15 1.45
C SER A 45 -1.13 -0.97 1.94
N GLU A 46 -0.76 0.26 1.57
CA GLU A 46 -1.57 1.46 1.86
C GLU A 46 -2.90 1.41 1.11
N SER A 47 -2.89 1.04 -0.17
CA SER A 47 -4.10 0.86 -0.98
C SER A 47 -5.06 -0.16 -0.36
N VAL A 48 -4.54 -1.29 0.12
CA VAL A 48 -5.35 -2.30 0.82
C VAL A 48 -5.88 -1.75 2.14
N ALA A 49 -5.10 -0.98 2.90
CA ALA A 49 -5.56 -0.35 4.13
C ALA A 49 -6.73 0.63 3.88
N ILE A 50 -6.68 1.40 2.79
CA ILE A 50 -7.76 2.30 2.36
C ILE A 50 -9.03 1.50 2.06
N VAL A 51 -8.93 0.42 1.29
CA VAL A 51 -10.07 -0.47 0.97
C VAL A 51 -10.67 -1.08 2.23
N LEU A 52 -9.84 -1.56 3.16
CA LEU A 52 -10.30 -2.11 4.43
C LEU A 52 -10.99 -1.06 5.31
N SER A 53 -10.47 0.16 5.35
CA SER A 53 -11.10 1.28 6.05
C SER A 53 -12.48 1.61 5.46
N ASN A 54 -12.58 1.62 4.13
CA ASN A 54 -13.87 1.80 3.44
C ASN A 54 -14.87 0.69 3.79
N TRP A 55 -14.45 -0.57 3.74
CA TRP A 55 -15.29 -1.71 4.13
C TRP A 55 -15.76 -1.65 5.58
N ASN A 56 -14.89 -1.22 6.49
CA ASN A 56 -15.26 -1.01 7.90
C ASN A 56 -16.40 0.00 8.03
N ASN A 57 -16.35 1.10 7.26
CA ASN A 57 -17.41 2.11 7.24
C ASN A 57 -18.71 1.58 6.62
N ILE A 58 -18.63 0.78 5.55
CA ILE A 58 -19.81 0.14 4.93
C ILE A 58 -20.47 -0.80 5.93
N ILE A 59 -19.72 -1.68 6.59
CA ILE A 59 -20.26 -2.64 7.56
C ILE A 59 -20.92 -1.90 8.72
N LYS A 60 -20.26 -0.88 9.29
CA LYS A 60 -20.85 -0.05 10.35
C LYS A 60 -22.16 0.59 9.91
N SER A 61 -22.21 1.17 8.70
CA SER A 61 -23.40 1.82 8.16
C SER A 61 -24.54 0.82 7.95
N ALA A 62 -24.25 -0.36 7.42
CA ALA A 62 -25.23 -1.43 7.25
C ALA A 62 -25.75 -1.96 8.60
N SER A 63 -24.86 -2.13 9.59
CA SER A 63 -25.27 -2.54 10.94
C SER A 63 -26.16 -1.49 11.61
N LEU A 64 -25.82 -0.20 11.51
CA LEU A 64 -26.65 0.89 12.03
C LEU A 64 -28.02 0.93 11.34
N ALA A 65 -28.07 0.85 10.01
CA ALA A 65 -29.32 0.81 9.27
C ALA A 65 -30.18 -0.40 9.66
N SER A 66 -29.58 -1.58 9.82
CA SER A 66 -30.27 -2.80 10.25
C SER A 66 -30.85 -2.67 11.66
N MET A 67 -30.11 -2.06 12.61
CA MET A 67 -30.61 -1.78 13.95
C MET A 67 -31.72 -0.72 13.94
N SER A 68 -31.58 0.34 13.14
CA SER A 68 -32.64 1.35 12.98
C SER A 68 -33.93 0.73 12.46
N LEU A 69 -33.86 -0.18 11.49
CA LEU A 69 -35.03 -0.90 10.98
C LEU A 69 -35.70 -1.80 12.04
N GLN A 70 -34.95 -2.31 13.03
CA GLN A 70 -35.54 -3.07 14.13
C GLN A 70 -36.29 -2.19 15.14
N ASN A 71 -35.98 -0.90 15.21
CA ASN A 71 -36.58 0.03 16.17
C ASN A 71 -37.91 0.63 15.69
N TYR A 72 -38.25 0.49 14.41
CA TYR A 72 -39.47 1.01 13.81
C TYR A 72 -40.29 -0.13 13.20
N THR A 73 -41.59 -0.13 13.44
CA THR A 73 -42.56 -1.07 12.86
C THR A 73 -43.25 -0.45 11.64
N GLU A 74 -43.87 -1.25 10.77
CA GLU A 74 -44.59 -0.72 9.58
C GLU A 74 -45.63 0.35 9.95
N GLY A 75 -46.30 0.22 11.09
CA GLY A 75 -47.28 1.20 11.58
C GLY A 75 -46.68 2.57 11.93
N ASP A 76 -45.39 2.64 12.27
CA ASP A 76 -44.72 3.91 12.58
C ASP A 76 -44.50 4.75 11.31
N TYR A 77 -44.39 4.10 10.14
CA TYR A 77 -44.29 4.78 8.84
C TYR A 77 -45.65 5.22 8.27
N GLU A 78 -46.77 4.76 8.84
CA GLU A 78 -48.12 5.17 8.43
C GLU A 78 -48.55 6.50 9.07
N ASN A 79 -47.84 6.97 10.10
CA ASN A 79 -48.09 8.26 10.73
C ASN A 79 -47.65 9.41 9.79
N LYS A 80 -48.64 10.09 9.19
CA LYS A 80 -48.40 11.19 8.23
C LYS A 80 -47.89 12.48 8.86
N ASP A 81 -48.09 12.65 10.17
CA ASP A 81 -47.71 13.89 10.87
C ASP A 81 -46.24 13.87 11.31
N ASP A 82 -45.66 12.69 11.59
CA ASP A 82 -44.25 12.54 12.01
C ASP A 82 -43.67 11.14 11.66
N PRO A 83 -43.31 10.90 10.39
CA PRO A 83 -42.70 9.62 9.99
C PRO A 83 -41.22 9.56 10.42
N PRO A 84 -40.68 8.36 10.73
CA PRO A 84 -39.25 8.20 11.02
C PRO A 84 -38.42 8.46 9.75
N LEU A 85 -37.66 9.55 9.77
CA LEU A 85 -36.79 9.98 8.67
C LEU A 85 -35.32 9.63 8.97
N PRO A 86 -34.52 9.25 7.95
CA PRO A 86 -33.09 9.05 8.13
C PRO A 86 -32.38 10.38 8.41
N GLU A 87 -31.21 10.31 9.06
CA GLU A 87 -30.39 11.50 9.25
C GLU A 87 -29.97 12.12 7.90
N THR A 88 -30.11 13.44 7.79
CA THR A 88 -29.94 14.19 6.54
C THR A 88 -28.52 14.72 6.34
N LEU A 89 -27.67 14.65 7.37
CA LEU A 89 -26.31 15.20 7.31
C LEU A 89 -25.29 14.11 6.93
N VAL A 90 -24.91 14.08 5.66
CA VAL A 90 -23.84 13.21 5.16
C VAL A 90 -22.55 13.98 4.94
N ARG A 91 -21.41 13.34 5.21
CA ARG A 91 -20.10 13.89 4.86
C ARG A 91 -19.75 13.53 3.43
N LEU A 92 -19.75 14.51 2.54
CA LEU A 92 -19.26 14.40 1.19
C LEU A 92 -17.91 15.12 1.12
N ARG A 93 -16.87 14.42 0.68
CA ARG A 93 -15.64 15.11 0.27
C ARG A 93 -15.96 15.85 -1.03
N ILE A 94 -15.72 17.16 -1.04
CA ILE A 94 -15.71 17.95 -2.26
C ILE A 94 -14.25 17.89 -2.72
N ASP A 95 -13.99 17.33 -3.88
CA ASP A 95 -12.67 17.44 -4.49
C ASP A 95 -12.49 18.94 -4.84
N GLU A 96 -11.72 19.65 -4.03
CA GLU A 96 -11.18 20.96 -4.41
C GLU A 96 -10.14 20.68 -5.50
N ASP A 97 -10.56 20.68 -6.76
CA ASP A 97 -9.79 21.18 -7.92
C ASP A 97 -10.45 20.81 -9.27
N ASN A 98 -10.82 21.87 -10.00
CA ASN A 98 -10.72 21.96 -11.45
C ASN A 98 -9.92 23.22 -11.79
#